data_AF-A0AAE4K3M4-F1
#
_entry.id   AF-A0AAE4K3M4-F1
#
_cell.length_a   1.000
_cell.length_b   1.000
_cell.length_c   1.000
_cell.angle_alpha   90.00
_cell.angle_beta   90.00
_cell.angle_gamma   90.00
#
_symmetry.space_group_name_H-M   'P 1'
#
loop_
_entity.id
_entity.type
_entity.pdbx_description
1 polymer ?
#
loop_
_entity_poly.entity_id
_entity_poly.type
_entity_poly.pdbx_seq_one_letter_code
_entity_poly.pdbx_strand_id
1 'polypeptide(L)'
;MYSDAVVRFSKLDTNNWKPLLAFRKRLIAGEVVPEPGTASVAPTGQASEITTTRGVRNAACRPISAAKKQQILDLACTGMSVSQIAAEVGVAETTVRATCRQAKRPPRRKRHFTSDDLQRAQQLHAQGRTYIEIGLELGFGRDTVKKHLATAQG
;
A
#
# COMPACT_ATOMS: atom_id res chain seq x y z
N MET A 1 36.21 8.29 -8.73
CA MET A 1 36.20 9.55 -7.96
C MET A 1 34.81 10.17 -8.12
N TYR A 2 33.86 9.85 -7.24
CA TYR A 2 32.53 10.45 -7.26
C TYR A 2 32.57 11.66 -6.32
N SER A 3 32.45 12.86 -6.87
CA SER A 3 32.41 14.09 -6.07
C SER A 3 31.04 14.21 -5.41
N ASP A 4 31.00 14.19 -4.07
CA ASP A 4 29.77 14.36 -3.30
C ASP A 4 29.36 15.84 -3.30
N ALA A 5 28.38 16.20 -4.12
CA ALA A 5 27.85 17.55 -4.21
C ALA A 5 26.73 17.74 -3.17
N VAL A 6 27.07 18.34 -2.01
CA VAL A 6 26.09 18.65 -0.97
C VAL A 6 25.31 19.92 -1.34
N VAL A 7 24.04 19.77 -1.71
CA VAL A 7 23.16 20.89 -2.05
C VAL A 7 22.17 21.11 -0.91
N ARG A 8 22.22 22.28 -0.27
CA ARG A 8 21.27 22.66 0.76
C ARG A 8 19.96 23.10 0.12
N PHE A 9 18.96 22.21 0.12
CA PHE A 9 17.59 22.60 -0.20
C PHE A 9 17.00 23.38 0.97
N SER A 10 16.65 24.65 0.77
CA SER A 10 15.76 25.36 1.69
C SER A 10 14.44 24.58 1.85
N LYS A 11 13.78 24.72 3.02
CA LYS A 11 12.52 24.07 3.43
C LYS A 11 11.69 23.59 2.22
N LEU A 12 11.83 22.31 1.90
CA LEU A 12 11.00 21.67 0.88
C LEU A 12 9.60 21.54 1.47
N ASP A 13 8.69 22.39 1.02
CA ASP A 13 7.26 22.17 1.21
C ASP A 13 6.78 21.25 0.09
N THR A 14 5.99 20.23 0.44
CA THR A 14 5.28 19.33 -0.49
C THR A 14 4.50 20.07 -1.58
N ASN A 15 4.11 21.32 -1.37
CA ASN A 15 3.36 22.13 -2.34
C ASN A 15 4.24 23.03 -3.25
N ASN A 16 5.56 23.10 -3.03
CA ASN A 16 6.45 24.00 -3.79
C ASN A 16 7.66 23.25 -4.36
N TRP A 17 7.49 22.66 -5.55
CA TRP A 17 8.56 21.92 -6.26
C TRP A 17 9.47 22.80 -7.12
N LYS A 18 9.25 24.12 -7.14
CA LYS A 18 10.04 25.05 -7.96
C LYS A 18 11.56 24.94 -7.70
N PRO A 19 12.04 24.86 -6.45
CA PRO A 19 13.48 24.72 -6.18
C PRO A 19 14.06 23.42 -6.75
N LEU A 20 13.31 22.32 -6.68
CA LEU A 20 13.73 21.01 -7.17
C LEU A 20 13.83 20.98 -8.70
N LEU A 21 12.86 21.61 -9.38
CA LEU A 21 12.86 21.72 -10.84
C LEU A 21 14.00 22.62 -11.34
N ALA A 22 14.29 23.73 -10.64
CA ALA A 22 15.41 24.60 -10.95
C ALA A 22 16.75 23.86 -10.80
N PHE A 23 16.91 23.09 -9.72
CA PHE A 23 18.09 22.27 -9.50
C PHE A 23 18.28 21.21 -10.60
N ARG A 24 17.22 20.48 -10.96
CA ARG A 24 17.27 19.49 -12.05
C ARG A 24 17.70 20.12 -13.38
N LYS A 25 17.20 21.32 -13.71
CA LYS A 25 17.59 22.03 -14.94
C LYS A 25 19.08 22.39 -14.94
N ARG A 26 19.61 22.89 -13.81
CA ARG A 26 21.04 23.18 -13.65
C ARG A 26 21.92 21.95 -13.76
N LEU A 27 21.48 20.81 -13.20
CA LEU A 27 22.19 19.54 -13.36
C LEU A 27 22.26 19.09 -14.83
N ILE A 28 21.14 19.19 -15.56
CA ILE A 28 21.09 18.84 -16.98
C ILE A 28 21.96 19.80 -17.82
N ALA A 29 22.00 21.08 -17.43
CA ALA A 29 22.82 22.10 -18.09
C ALA A 29 24.32 22.02 -17.75
N GLY A 30 24.74 21.16 -16.81
CA GLY A 30 26.13 21.02 -16.41
C GLY A 30 26.70 22.21 -15.61
N GLU A 31 25.85 23.11 -15.11
CA GLU A 31 26.23 24.36 -14.43
C GLU A 31 26.65 24.20 -12.95
N VAL A 32 26.82 22.98 -12.44
CA VAL A 32 27.16 22.78 -11.03
C VAL A 32 28.69 22.74 -10.86
N VAL A 33 29.26 23.91 -10.58
CA VAL A 33 30.61 24.07 -10.02
C VAL A 33 30.57 23.57 -8.56
N PRO A 34 31.47 22.65 -8.15
CA PRO A 34 31.61 22.25 -6.75
C PRO A 34 32.24 23.39 -5.95
N GLU A 35 31.49 23.99 -5.04
CA GLU A 35 32.05 24.87 -4.00
C GLU A 35 32.73 24.01 -2.91
N PRO A 36 33.92 24.40 -2.40
CA PRO A 36 34.60 23.65 -1.36
C PRO A 36 33.85 23.75 -0.03
N GLY A 37 33.48 22.57 0.51
CA GLY A 37 32.75 22.46 1.77
C GLY A 37 33.58 22.89 2.98
N THR A 38 33.06 23.85 3.75
CA THR A 38 33.53 24.08 5.12
C THR A 38 32.98 22.97 6.02
N ALA A 39 33.88 22.22 6.64
CA ALA A 39 33.54 21.19 7.61
C ALA A 39 32.73 21.78 8.78
N SER A 40 31.58 21.21 9.08
CA SER A 40 30.87 21.47 10.33
C SER A 40 30.57 20.15 11.03
N VAL A 41 31.21 20.02 12.18
CA VAL A 41 31.18 18.92 13.15
C VAL A 41 29.75 18.63 13.63
N ALA A 42 29.47 17.34 13.82
CA ALA A 42 28.20 16.78 14.29
C ALA A 42 27.82 17.20 15.72
N PRO A 43 26.57 16.92 16.13
CA PRO A 43 26.45 16.00 17.26
C PRO A 43 25.54 14.81 16.96
N THR A 44 26.12 13.64 17.21
CA THR A 44 25.48 12.36 17.47
C THR A 44 24.37 12.50 18.51
N GLY A 45 23.21 11.90 18.23
CA GLY A 45 22.19 11.69 19.25
C GLY A 45 20.77 11.84 18.72
N GLN A 46 20.28 10.80 18.05
CA GLN A 46 19.13 10.04 18.54
C GLN A 46 18.83 8.94 17.54
N ALA A 47 19.07 7.70 17.96
CA ALA A 47 18.42 6.55 17.37
C ALA A 47 16.92 6.81 17.47
N SER A 48 16.28 7.17 16.35
CA SER A 48 14.84 7.04 16.24
C SER A 48 14.56 5.54 16.26
N GLU A 49 14.35 5.03 17.47
CA GLU A 49 13.69 3.76 17.71
C GLU A 49 12.35 3.83 16.97
N ILE A 50 12.29 3.14 15.83
CA ILE A 50 11.06 2.90 15.10
C ILE A 50 10.30 1.82 15.89
N THR A 51 9.78 2.22 17.06
CA THR A 51 8.92 1.39 17.89
C THR A 51 7.57 1.26 17.19
N THR A 52 7.34 0.06 16.66
CA THR A 52 6.08 -0.69 16.66
C THR A 52 4.81 0.15 16.54
N THR A 53 4.24 0.19 15.32
CA THR A 53 2.83 0.46 14.99
C THR A 53 2.01 1.11 16.13
N ARG A 54 2.26 2.40 16.34
CA ARG A 54 1.51 3.24 17.29
C ARG A 54 0.05 3.27 16.84
N GLY A 55 -0.83 2.66 17.64
CA GLY A 55 -2.27 2.64 17.44
C GLY A 55 -2.86 4.02 17.13
N VAL A 56 -3.99 4.02 16.42
CA VAL A 56 -4.67 5.21 15.89
C VAL A 56 -4.72 6.34 16.93
N ARG A 57 -4.08 7.46 16.62
CA ARG A 57 -3.86 8.60 17.54
C ARG A 57 -5.06 9.56 17.67
N ASN A 58 -6.20 9.21 17.10
CA ASN A 58 -7.43 10.01 17.19
C ASN A 58 -8.61 9.11 17.58
N ALA A 59 -9.23 9.39 18.73
CA ALA A 59 -10.38 8.64 19.24
C ALA A 59 -11.58 8.68 18.25
N ALA A 60 -11.72 9.76 17.48
CA ALA A 60 -12.76 9.88 16.45
C ALA A 60 -12.52 8.96 15.23
N CYS A 61 -11.28 8.52 15.00
CA CYS A 61 -10.93 7.58 13.93
C CYS A 61 -10.97 6.11 14.40
N ARG A 62 -11.48 5.86 15.61
CA ARG A 62 -11.57 4.49 16.15
C ARG A 62 -12.52 3.65 15.29
N PRO A 63 -12.10 2.45 14.83
CA PRO A 63 -13.00 1.54 14.15
C PRO A 63 -14.18 1.18 15.03
N ILE A 64 -15.36 1.13 14.42
CA ILE A 64 -16.60 0.77 15.13
C ILE A 64 -16.60 -0.72 15.46
N SER A 65 -17.17 -1.04 16.62
CA SER A 65 -17.31 -2.41 17.09
C SER A 65 -18.12 -3.27 16.12
N ALA A 66 -17.85 -4.58 16.11
CA ALA A 66 -18.57 -5.52 15.26
C ALA A 66 -20.09 -5.51 15.54
N ALA A 67 -20.48 -5.41 16.82
CA ALA A 67 -21.88 -5.33 17.23
C ALA A 67 -22.61 -4.12 16.62
N LYS A 68 -22.02 -2.92 16.69
CA LYS A 68 -22.61 -1.72 16.07
C LYS A 68 -22.70 -1.84 14.54
N LYS A 69 -21.75 -2.54 13.90
CA LYS A 69 -21.83 -2.80 12.46
C LYS A 69 -22.98 -3.73 12.11
N GLN A 70 -23.20 -4.78 12.89
CA GLN A 70 -24.35 -5.69 12.71
C GLN A 70 -25.67 -4.95 12.89
N GLN A 71 -25.80 -4.18 13.98
CA GLN A 71 -26.99 -3.36 14.23
C GLN A 71 -27.31 -2.41 13.05
N ILE A 72 -26.30 -1.77 12.45
CA ILE A 72 -26.48 -0.92 11.26
C ILE A 72 -27.02 -1.75 10.07
N LEU A 73 -26.53 -2.96 9.87
CA LEU A 73 -26.96 -3.81 8.75
C LEU A 73 -28.38 -4.32 8.96
N ASP A 74 -28.73 -4.70 10.18
CA ASP A 74 -30.08 -5.19 10.51
C ASP A 74 -31.12 -4.09 10.29
N LEU A 75 -30.88 -2.87 10.80
CA LEU A 75 -31.78 -1.73 10.58
C LEU A 75 -31.84 -1.30 9.10
N ALA A 76 -30.72 -1.41 8.37
CA ALA A 76 -30.69 -1.13 6.93
C ALA A 76 -31.50 -2.17 6.13
N CYS A 77 -31.52 -3.43 6.56
CA CYS A 77 -32.35 -4.48 5.95
C CYS A 77 -33.85 -4.22 6.16
N THR A 78 -34.24 -3.60 7.27
CA THR A 78 -35.64 -3.20 7.56
C THR A 78 -36.13 -2.04 6.67
N GLY A 79 -35.26 -1.39 5.89
CA GLY A 79 -35.62 -0.30 4.98
C GLY A 79 -35.66 1.09 5.62
N MET A 80 -35.07 1.26 6.81
CA MET A 80 -34.97 2.56 7.47
C MET A 80 -34.05 3.52 6.71
N SER A 81 -34.30 4.82 6.86
CA SER A 81 -33.43 5.84 6.25
C SER A 81 -32.07 5.91 6.96
N VAL A 82 -31.03 6.30 6.23
CA VAL A 82 -29.66 6.41 6.77
C VAL A 82 -29.60 7.35 7.99
N SER A 83 -30.36 8.45 7.96
CA SER A 83 -30.39 9.44 9.04
C SER A 83 -31.04 8.87 10.31
N GLN A 84 -32.10 8.06 10.18
CA GLN A 84 -32.72 7.38 11.33
C GLN A 84 -31.77 6.35 11.95
N ILE A 85 -31.11 5.53 11.12
CA ILE A 85 -30.14 4.53 11.59
C ILE A 85 -28.96 5.21 12.31
N ALA A 86 -28.48 6.33 11.78
CA ALA A 86 -27.40 7.12 12.37
C ALA A 86 -27.75 7.63 13.78
N ALA A 87 -28.97 8.17 13.93
CA ALA A 87 -29.48 8.65 15.20
C ALA A 87 -29.65 7.52 16.23
N GLU A 88 -30.19 6.37 15.81
CA GLU A 88 -30.46 5.22 16.68
C GLU A 88 -29.18 4.53 17.18
N VAL A 89 -28.19 4.33 16.31
CA VAL A 89 -26.92 3.66 16.66
C VAL A 89 -25.90 4.65 17.29
N GLY A 90 -26.16 5.95 17.17
CA GLY A 90 -25.26 7.01 17.63
C GLY A 90 -23.96 7.05 16.81
N VAL A 91 -24.08 7.03 15.48
CA VAL A 91 -22.94 7.08 14.54
C VAL A 91 -23.19 8.12 13.45
N ALA A 92 -22.14 8.65 12.85
CA ALA A 92 -22.28 9.55 11.71
C ALA A 92 -22.91 8.83 10.49
N GLU A 93 -23.70 9.55 9.69
CA GLU A 93 -24.32 8.98 8.47
C GLU A 93 -23.29 8.42 7.48
N THR A 94 -22.11 9.05 7.39
CA THR A 94 -21.01 8.59 6.53
C THR A 94 -20.58 7.18 6.87
N THR A 95 -20.58 6.85 8.17
CA THR A 95 -20.32 5.51 8.67
C THR A 95 -21.40 4.53 8.23
N VAL A 96 -22.69 4.88 8.38
CA VAL A 96 -23.80 4.02 7.97
C VAL A 96 -23.66 3.67 6.49
N ARG A 97 -23.45 4.69 5.63
CA ARG A 97 -23.22 4.48 4.19
C ARG A 97 -21.99 3.62 3.92
N ALA A 98 -20.88 3.84 4.63
CA ALA A 98 -19.65 3.07 4.46
C ALA A 98 -19.84 1.60 4.85
N THR A 99 -20.50 1.32 5.97
CA THR A 99 -20.81 -0.03 6.46
C THR A 99 -21.71 -0.78 5.49
N CYS A 100 -22.82 -0.16 5.05
CA CYS A 100 -23.73 -0.77 4.07
C CYS A 100 -23.03 -1.02 2.73
N ARG A 101 -22.18 -0.09 2.26
CA ARG A 101 -21.36 -0.30 1.05
C ARG A 101 -20.37 -1.44 1.23
N GLN A 102 -19.73 -1.53 2.39
CA GLN A 102 -18.75 -2.57 2.66
C GLN A 102 -19.38 -3.96 2.74
N ALA A 103 -20.58 -4.08 3.31
CA ALA A 103 -21.31 -5.34 3.34
C ALA A 103 -21.75 -5.81 1.94
N LYS A 104 -22.09 -4.87 1.05
CA LYS A 104 -22.44 -5.16 -0.34
C LYS A 104 -21.23 -5.37 -1.26
N ARG A 105 -20.01 -5.08 -0.79
CA ARG A 105 -18.82 -5.27 -1.62
C ARG A 105 -18.54 -6.76 -1.77
N PRO A 106 -18.40 -7.28 -3.00
CA PRO A 106 -17.96 -8.65 -3.18
C PRO A 106 -16.59 -8.83 -2.53
N PRO A 107 -16.29 -10.01 -1.98
CA PRO A 107 -14.99 -10.29 -1.40
C PRO A 107 -13.91 -10.05 -2.46
N ARG A 108 -13.05 -9.05 -2.23
CA ARG A 108 -11.91 -8.74 -3.09
C ARG A 108 -10.76 -9.71 -2.87
N ARG A 109 -11.03 -11.01 -2.91
CA ARG A 109 -9.97 -12.02 -2.79
C ARG A 109 -9.27 -12.11 -4.12
N LYS A 110 -7.95 -11.90 -4.11
CA LYS A 110 -7.11 -12.31 -5.23
C LYS A 110 -7.26 -13.82 -5.38
N ARG A 111 -7.35 -14.31 -6.62
CA ARG A 111 -7.40 -15.75 -6.90
C ARG A 111 -6.15 -16.41 -6.30
N HIS A 112 -6.36 -17.49 -5.55
CA HIS A 112 -5.28 -18.28 -4.96
C HIS A 112 -4.85 -19.37 -5.92
N PHE A 113 -3.59 -19.78 -5.81
CA PHE A 113 -3.06 -20.92 -6.55
C PHE A 113 -3.62 -22.22 -5.95
N THR A 114 -4.43 -22.95 -6.70
CA THR A 114 -5.10 -24.18 -6.21
C THR A 114 -4.28 -25.44 -6.52
N SER A 115 -4.71 -26.59 -6.01
CA SER A 115 -4.15 -27.91 -6.37
C SER A 115 -4.26 -28.18 -7.87
N ASP A 116 -5.39 -27.81 -8.48
CA ASP A 116 -5.63 -28.03 -9.91
C ASP A 116 -4.71 -27.16 -10.77
N ASP A 117 -4.43 -25.94 -10.30
CA ASP A 117 -3.47 -25.04 -10.93
C ASP A 117 -2.04 -25.58 -10.82
N LEU A 118 -1.70 -26.22 -9.70
CA LEU A 118 -0.41 -26.88 -9.50
C LEU A 118 -0.24 -28.05 -10.46
N GLN A 119 -1.24 -28.93 -10.58
CA GLN A 119 -1.17 -30.07 -11.50
C GLN A 119 -1.04 -29.61 -12.96
N ARG A 120 -1.81 -28.60 -13.38
CA ARG A 120 -1.68 -28.02 -14.72
C ARG A 120 -0.32 -27.35 -14.94
N ALA A 121 0.17 -26.60 -13.96
CA ALA A 121 1.49 -25.98 -14.05
C ALA A 121 2.61 -27.03 -14.19
N GLN A 122 2.52 -28.15 -13.48
CA GLN A 122 3.48 -29.26 -13.59
C GLN A 122 3.45 -29.89 -14.98
N GLN A 123 2.26 -30.14 -15.51
CA GLN A 123 2.10 -30.70 -16.86
C GLN A 123 2.70 -29.78 -17.93
N LEU A 124 2.40 -28.47 -17.87
CA LEU A 124 2.94 -27.49 -18.81
C LEU A 124 4.47 -27.35 -18.68
N HIS A 125 4.99 -27.41 -17.45
CA HIS A 125 6.43 -27.36 -17.21
C HIS A 125 7.14 -28.62 -17.74
N ALA A 126 6.51 -29.80 -17.60
CA ALA A 126 7.02 -31.04 -18.20
C ALA A 126 7.04 -31.00 -19.73
N GLN A 127 6.18 -30.19 -20.36
CA GLN A 127 6.21 -29.91 -21.80
C GLN A 127 7.28 -28.89 -22.21
N GLY A 128 8.08 -28.37 -21.27
CA GLY A 128 9.13 -27.39 -21.53
C GLY A 128 8.63 -25.94 -21.65
N ARG A 129 7.39 -25.64 -21.26
CA ARG A 129 6.89 -24.26 -21.21
C ARG A 129 7.65 -23.45 -20.16
N THR A 130 7.86 -22.17 -20.46
CA THR A 130 8.51 -21.25 -19.52
C THR A 130 7.54 -20.83 -18.41
N TYR A 131 8.05 -20.46 -17.24
CA TYR A 131 7.19 -20.00 -16.12
C TYR A 131 6.33 -18.77 -16.46
N ILE A 132 6.74 -17.96 -17.43
CA ILE A 132 5.98 -16.80 -17.89
C ILE A 132 4.76 -17.27 -18.70
N GLU A 133 4.95 -18.19 -19.65
CA GLU A 133 3.86 -18.75 -20.46
C GLU A 133 2.85 -19.49 -19.60
N ILE A 134 3.32 -20.32 -18.65
CA ILE A 134 2.47 -21.03 -17.69
C ILE A 134 1.65 -20.03 -16.85
N GLY A 135 2.30 -18.96 -16.39
CA GLY A 135 1.62 -17.89 -15.64
C GLY A 135 0.54 -17.19 -16.46
N LEU A 136 0.82 -16.90 -17.73
CA LEU A 136 -0.16 -16.27 -18.64
C LEU A 136 -1.36 -17.20 -18.88
N GLU A 137 -1.12 -18.49 -19.10
CA GLU A 137 -2.18 -19.47 -19.34
C GLU A 137 -3.06 -19.69 -18.09
N LEU A 138 -2.44 -19.72 -16.91
CA LEU A 138 -3.15 -19.93 -15.65
C LEU A 138 -3.63 -18.63 -14.98
N GLY A 139 -3.28 -17.46 -15.50
CA GLY A 139 -3.63 -16.16 -14.90
C GLY A 139 -2.87 -15.81 -13.61
N PHE A 140 -1.63 -16.29 -13.47
CA PHE A 140 -0.75 -16.01 -12.34
C PHE A 140 0.55 -15.32 -12.78
N GLY A 141 1.20 -14.61 -11.85
CA GLY A 141 2.54 -14.07 -12.11
C GLY A 141 3.59 -15.18 -12.18
N ARG A 142 4.64 -14.95 -12.98
CA ARG A 142 5.81 -15.85 -13.11
C ARG A 142 6.34 -16.34 -11.76
N ASP A 143 6.50 -15.43 -10.80
CA ASP A 143 7.07 -15.74 -9.48
C ASP A 143 6.14 -16.61 -8.63
N THR A 144 4.82 -16.48 -8.82
CA THR A 144 3.83 -17.35 -8.17
C THR A 144 3.99 -18.78 -8.68
N VAL A 145 4.03 -18.97 -10.00
CA VAL A 145 4.21 -20.29 -10.62
C VAL A 145 5.53 -20.93 -10.19
N LYS A 146 6.64 -20.18 -10.26
CA LYS A 146 7.97 -20.66 -9.86
C LYS A 146 7.98 -21.12 -8.40
N LYS A 147 7.40 -20.34 -7.49
CA LYS A 147 7.32 -20.69 -6.07
C LYS A 147 6.57 -22.02 -5.86
N HIS A 148 5.38 -22.15 -6.46
CA HIS A 148 4.55 -23.35 -6.27
C HIS A 148 5.14 -24.60 -6.90
N LEU A 149 5.78 -24.49 -8.07
CA LEU A 149 6.48 -25.63 -8.68
C LEU A 149 7.73 -26.04 -7.89
N ALA A 150 8.49 -25.09 -7.36
CA ALA A 150 9.66 -25.39 -6.53
C ALA A 150 9.26 -26.08 -5.22
N THR A 151 8.18 -25.65 -4.56
CA THR A 151 7.67 -26.31 -3.35
C THR A 151 7.11 -27.71 -3.61
N ALA A 152 6.73 -28.03 -4.86
CA ALA A 152 6.22 -29.35 -5.21
C ALA A 152 7.32 -30.35 -5.62
N GLN A 153 8.55 -29.89 -5.87
CA GLN A 153 9.68 -30.72 -6.28
C GLN A 153 10.72 -30.98 -5.18
N GLY A 154 10.51 -30.42 -3.99
CA GLY A 154 11.32 -30.69 -2.78
C GLY A 154 10.43 -31.21 -1.67
#